data_AF-X1J8H0-F1
#
_entry.id   AF-X1J8H0-F1
#
_cell.length_a   1.000
_cell.length_b   1.000
_cell.length_c   1.000
_cell.angle_alpha   90.00
_cell.angle_beta   90.00
_cell.angle_gamma   90.00
#
_symmetry.space_group_name_H-M   'P 1'
#
loop_
_entity.id
_entity.type
_entity.pdbx_description
1 polymer ?
#
loop_
_entity_poly.entity_id
_entity_poly.type
_entity_poly.pdbx_seq_one_letter_code
_entity_poly.pdbx_strand_id
1 'polypeptide(L)'
;MIREAREIPTGSNGIRINPSFYPVPGSRQTGSVEGITLNTTRGNIYRAALEALSCKTKEGLGILEKAGKFRANSLICVGGGSKNNLWNQIRADILGLPVRLIDQQETAVLGAALFAFYGAGFFSSPDEARSVINYQGDTYEPSDHSEIYRELYQDYLGFFHENRR
;
A
#
# COMPACT_ATOMS: atom_id res chain seq x y z
N MET A 1 13.24 3.12 -13.88
CA MET A 1 11.81 3.05 -13.50
C MET A 1 11.47 3.91 -12.27
N ILE A 2 11.99 3.66 -11.05
CA ILE A 2 11.66 4.55 -9.90
C ILE A 2 12.05 6.01 -10.19
N ARG A 3 13.25 6.26 -10.71
CA ARG A 3 13.69 7.61 -11.12
C ARG A 3 12.75 8.24 -12.15
N GLU A 4 12.41 7.50 -13.21
CA GLU A 4 11.49 7.97 -14.25
C GLU A 4 10.11 8.34 -13.68
N ALA A 5 9.56 7.51 -12.79
CA ALA A 5 8.25 7.72 -12.18
C ALA A 5 8.21 8.89 -11.20
N ARG A 6 9.35 9.29 -10.62
CA ARG A 6 9.43 10.50 -9.77
C ARG A 6 9.19 11.77 -10.57
N GLU A 7 9.63 11.80 -11.83
CA GLU A 7 9.46 12.95 -12.74
C GLU A 7 8.04 13.03 -13.31
N ILE A 8 7.24 11.96 -13.20
CA ILE A 8 5.85 11.96 -13.63
C ILE A 8 4.98 12.63 -12.56
N PRO A 9 4.08 13.55 -12.91
CA PRO A 9 3.19 14.18 -11.95
C PRO A 9 2.20 13.17 -11.34
N THR A 10 1.63 13.52 -10.19
CA THR A 10 0.53 12.78 -9.56
C THR A 10 -0.63 12.55 -10.53
N GLY A 11 -1.20 11.35 -10.54
CA GLY A 11 -2.23 10.95 -11.49
C GLY A 11 -1.68 10.45 -12.82
N SER A 12 -0.36 10.29 -12.93
CA SER A 12 0.33 9.53 -13.99
C SER A 12 0.02 9.98 -15.43
N ASN A 13 -0.30 11.26 -15.63
CA ASN A 13 -0.78 11.83 -16.91
C ASN A 13 -2.05 11.14 -17.44
N GLY A 14 -2.96 10.74 -16.55
CA GLY A 14 -4.22 10.10 -16.91
C GLY A 14 -4.10 8.60 -17.20
N ILE A 15 -2.91 8.00 -17.04
CA ILE A 15 -2.76 6.54 -17.11
C ILE A 15 -3.40 5.89 -15.90
N ARG A 16 -4.27 4.92 -16.14
CA ARG A 16 -4.95 4.14 -15.10
C ARG A 16 -4.64 2.67 -15.26
N ILE A 17 -4.50 1.98 -14.13
CA ILE A 17 -4.21 0.54 -14.10
C ILE A 17 -5.27 -0.16 -13.27
N ASN A 18 -5.88 -1.19 -13.84
CA ASN A 18 -6.58 -2.22 -13.09
C ASN A 18 -5.57 -3.29 -12.66
N PRO A 19 -5.24 -3.44 -11.35
CA PRO A 19 -4.24 -4.38 -10.90
C PRO A 19 -4.81 -5.79 -10.66
N SER A 20 -5.95 -6.14 -11.26
CA SER A 20 -6.57 -7.47 -11.20
C SER A 20 -5.79 -8.49 -12.05
N PHE A 21 -4.47 -8.55 -11.86
CA PHE A 21 -3.56 -9.44 -12.58
C PHE A 21 -3.60 -10.87 -12.03
N TYR A 22 -3.99 -11.03 -10.76
CA TYR A 22 -4.13 -12.35 -10.16
C TYR A 22 -5.54 -12.89 -10.34
N PRO A 23 -5.71 -14.11 -10.87
CA PRO A 23 -7.03 -14.68 -11.07
C PRO A 23 -7.69 -14.96 -9.71
N VAL A 24 -8.89 -14.42 -9.52
CA VAL A 24 -9.73 -14.72 -8.35
C VAL A 24 -10.80 -15.72 -8.78
N PRO A 25 -10.93 -16.88 -8.11
CA PRO A 25 -11.97 -17.86 -8.44
C PRO A 25 -13.36 -17.22 -8.46
N GLY A 26 -14.11 -17.45 -9.54
CA GLY A 26 -15.44 -16.86 -9.74
C GLY A 26 -15.44 -15.41 -10.25
N SER A 27 -14.28 -14.76 -10.39
CA SER A 27 -14.14 -13.46 -11.04
C SER A 27 -13.72 -13.61 -12.49
N ARG A 28 -14.33 -12.81 -13.38
CA ARG A 28 -13.87 -12.64 -14.78
C ARG A 28 -12.99 -11.42 -14.98
N GLN A 29 -12.67 -10.68 -13.91
CA GLN A 29 -11.85 -9.48 -14.00
C GLN A 29 -10.41 -9.83 -14.39
N THR A 30 -9.89 -9.06 -15.34
CA THR A 30 -8.49 -9.10 -15.76
C THR A 30 -7.84 -7.74 -15.52
N GLY A 31 -6.52 -7.72 -15.40
CA GLY A 31 -5.78 -6.47 -15.31
C GLY A 31 -5.78 -5.74 -16.65
N SER A 32 -5.80 -4.41 -16.60
CA SER A 32 -5.82 -3.54 -17.77
C SER A 32 -4.98 -2.29 -17.53
N VAL A 33 -4.54 -1.67 -18.64
CA VAL A 33 -3.88 -0.36 -18.65
C VAL A 33 -4.65 0.51 -19.62
N GLU A 34 -5.07 1.69 -19.17
CA GLU A 34 -5.87 2.64 -19.94
C GLU A 34 -5.23 4.02 -20.00
N GLY A 35 -5.65 4.82 -20.98
CA GLY A 35 -5.16 6.20 -21.18
C GLY A 35 -3.83 6.28 -21.92
N ILE A 36 -3.34 5.17 -22.50
CA ILE A 36 -2.08 5.16 -23.25
C ILE A 36 -2.19 6.09 -24.46
N THR A 37 -1.19 6.96 -24.61
CA THR A 37 -1.00 7.86 -25.75
C THR A 37 0.41 7.70 -26.32
N LEU A 38 0.70 8.37 -27.44
CA LEU A 38 2.05 8.40 -28.02
C LEU A 38 3.12 9.00 -27.08
N ASN A 39 2.70 9.78 -26.07
CA ASN A 39 3.59 10.39 -25.08
C ASN A 39 3.78 9.54 -23.83
N THR A 40 3.13 8.37 -23.74
CA THR A 40 3.20 7.51 -22.56
C THR A 40 4.56 6.86 -22.44
N THR A 41 5.22 7.07 -21.30
CA THR A 41 6.52 6.46 -20.99
C THR A 41 6.39 5.28 -20.03
N ARG A 42 7.46 4.49 -19.88
CA ARG A 42 7.56 3.48 -18.83
C ARG A 42 7.42 4.07 -17.43
N GLY A 43 7.87 5.31 -17.22
CA GLY A 43 7.68 6.05 -15.97
C GLY A 43 6.20 6.24 -15.64
N ASN A 44 5.38 6.58 -16.64
CA ASN A 44 3.93 6.75 -16.46
C ASN A 44 3.26 5.45 -16.02
N ILE A 45 3.54 4.36 -16.73
CA ILE A 45 2.96 3.04 -16.42
C ILE A 45 3.40 2.58 -15.03
N TYR A 46 4.67 2.78 -14.68
CA TYR A 46 5.18 2.41 -13.36
C TYR A 46 4.52 3.22 -12.25
N ARG A 47 4.42 4.56 -12.38
CA ARG A 47 3.74 5.40 -11.38
C ARG A 47 2.26 5.01 -11.24
N ALA A 48 1.56 4.80 -12.35
CA ALA A 48 0.16 4.39 -12.35
C ALA A 48 -0.06 3.05 -11.63
N ALA A 49 0.90 2.12 -11.74
CA ALA A 49 0.84 0.85 -11.01
C ALA A 49 0.99 1.06 -9.50
N LEU A 50 1.90 1.93 -9.06
CA LEU A 50 2.07 2.28 -7.65
C LEU A 50 0.81 2.93 -7.09
N GLU A 51 0.23 3.88 -7.83
CA GLU A 51 -1.02 4.58 -7.47
C GLU A 51 -2.18 3.59 -7.37
N ALA A 52 -2.39 2.73 -8.38
CA ALA A 52 -3.45 1.73 -8.39
C ALA A 52 -3.34 0.73 -7.23
N LEU A 53 -2.13 0.23 -6.93
CA LEU A 53 -1.92 -0.68 -5.80
C LEU A 53 -2.12 0.00 -4.45
N SER A 54 -1.79 1.29 -4.32
CA SER A 54 -2.07 2.08 -3.12
C SER A 54 -3.58 2.32 -2.95
N CYS A 55 -4.32 2.59 -4.03
CA CYS A 55 -5.78 2.65 -4.00
C CYS A 55 -6.40 1.30 -3.57
N LYS A 56 -5.91 0.17 -4.09
CA LYS A 56 -6.32 -1.16 -3.61
C LYS A 56 -6.04 -1.36 -2.11
N THR A 57 -4.89 -0.88 -1.64
CA THR A 57 -4.53 -0.95 -0.22
C THR A 57 -5.53 -0.15 0.62
N LYS A 58 -5.92 1.05 0.17
CA LYS A 58 -6.93 1.88 0.84
C LYS A 58 -8.33 1.24 0.84
N GLU A 59 -8.74 0.62 -0.26
CA GLU A 59 -9.99 -0.16 -0.35
C GLU A 59 -10.00 -1.29 0.70
N GLY A 60 -8.91 -2.08 0.75
CA GLY A 60 -8.76 -3.16 1.72
C GLY A 60 -8.75 -2.68 3.17
N LEU A 61 -8.05 -1.57 3.46
CA LEU A 61 -8.04 -0.96 4.78
C LEU A 61 -9.46 -0.55 5.22
N GLY A 62 -10.23 0.09 4.34
CA GLY A 62 -11.61 0.47 4.64
C GLY A 62 -12.52 -0.73 4.97
N ILE A 63 -12.31 -1.86 4.31
CA ILE A 63 -13.01 -3.12 4.61
C ILE A 63 -12.62 -3.63 6.01
N LEU A 64 -11.32 -3.66 6.33
CA LEU A 64 -10.81 -4.12 7.62
C LEU A 64 -11.30 -3.24 8.78
N GLU A 65 -11.23 -1.92 8.64
CA GLU A 65 -11.72 -0.97 9.65
C GLU A 65 -13.21 -1.17 9.94
N LYS A 66 -14.02 -1.37 8.88
CA LYS A 66 -15.45 -1.63 9.01
C LYS A 66 -15.73 -2.96 9.71
N ALA A 67 -15.03 -4.02 9.33
CA ALA A 67 -15.22 -5.35 9.91
C ALA A 67 -14.75 -5.43 11.36
N GLY A 68 -13.58 -4.85 11.65
CA GLY A 68 -12.95 -4.87 12.97
C GLY A 68 -13.39 -3.74 13.89
N LYS A 69 -14.21 -2.79 13.43
CA LYS A 69 -14.67 -1.60 14.18
C LYS A 69 -13.52 -0.79 14.78
N PHE A 70 -12.46 -0.56 14.00
CA PHE A 70 -11.31 0.24 14.41
C PHE A 70 -10.98 1.32 13.37
N ARG A 71 -10.10 2.24 13.76
CA ARG A 71 -9.45 3.19 12.85
C ARG A 71 -7.95 3.00 12.90
N ALA A 72 -7.32 2.81 11.74
CA ALA A 72 -5.88 2.74 11.65
C ALA A 72 -5.28 4.13 11.90
N ASN A 73 -4.23 4.18 12.70
CA ASN A 73 -3.46 5.41 12.96
C ASN A 73 -2.19 5.50 12.09
N SER A 74 -1.77 4.39 11.49
CA SER A 74 -0.59 4.28 10.65
C SER A 74 -0.61 2.94 9.91
N LEU A 75 0.20 2.84 8.86
CA LEU A 75 0.49 1.60 8.14
C LEU A 75 1.96 1.23 8.36
N ILE A 76 2.22 0.01 8.83
CA ILE A 76 3.59 -0.52 8.88
C ILE A 76 3.86 -1.24 7.55
N CYS A 77 4.91 -0.82 6.83
CA CYS A 77 5.30 -1.42 5.56
C CYS A 77 6.60 -2.23 5.73
N VAL A 78 6.58 -3.47 5.24
CA VAL A 78 7.67 -4.44 5.36
C VAL A 78 7.97 -5.07 3.99
N GLY A 79 9.09 -5.80 3.89
CA GLY A 79 9.47 -6.54 2.69
C GLY A 79 9.92 -5.66 1.53
N GLY A 80 9.99 -6.21 0.31
CA GLY A 80 10.57 -5.51 -0.85
C GLY A 80 9.91 -4.17 -1.20
N GLY A 81 8.62 -4.02 -0.91
CA GLY A 81 7.87 -2.78 -1.12
C GLY A 81 8.28 -1.63 -0.21
N SER A 82 8.90 -1.91 0.94
CA SER A 82 9.41 -0.90 1.87
C SER A 82 10.63 -0.14 1.33
N LYS A 83 11.39 -0.75 0.41
CA LYS A 83 12.60 -0.15 -0.20
C LYS A 83 12.26 0.89 -1.28
N ASN A 84 10.99 1.06 -1.63
CA ASN A 84 10.55 1.99 -2.66
C ASN A 84 9.99 3.28 -2.03
N ASN A 85 10.87 4.24 -1.78
CA ASN A 85 10.53 5.51 -1.13
C ASN A 85 9.42 6.28 -1.87
N LEU A 86 9.40 6.22 -3.21
CA LEU A 86 8.32 6.86 -3.99
C LEU A 86 6.98 6.21 -3.67
N TRP A 87 6.93 4.88 -3.65
CA TRP A 87 5.69 4.16 -3.36
C TRP A 87 5.24 4.37 -1.92
N ASN A 88 6.16 4.43 -0.96
CA ASN A 88 5.83 4.70 0.44
C ASN A 88 5.18 6.08 0.61
N GLN A 89 5.70 7.11 -0.06
CA GLN A 89 5.07 8.44 -0.06
C GLN A 89 3.69 8.40 -0.72
N ILE A 90 3.56 7.78 -1.91
CA ILE A 90 2.26 7.64 -2.61
C ILE A 90 1.23 6.92 -1.72
N ARG A 91 1.65 5.87 -0.99
CA ARG A 91 0.77 5.18 -0.03
C ARG A 91 0.34 6.12 1.09
N ALA A 92 1.28 6.83 1.71
CA ALA A 92 0.96 7.77 2.79
C ALA A 92 -0.04 8.83 2.33
N ASP A 93 0.20 9.39 1.14
CA ASP A 93 -0.67 10.41 0.56
C ASP A 93 -2.07 9.88 0.24
N ILE A 94 -2.17 8.71 -0.41
CA ILE A 94 -3.45 8.08 -0.77
C ILE A 94 -4.22 7.64 0.46
N LEU A 95 -3.57 6.94 1.40
CA LEU A 95 -4.23 6.45 2.62
C LEU A 95 -4.61 7.61 3.55
N GLY A 96 -3.88 8.73 3.50
CA GLY A 96 -4.02 9.82 4.47
C GLY A 96 -3.54 9.40 5.86
N LEU A 97 -2.58 8.48 5.92
CA LEU A 97 -2.03 7.92 7.16
C LEU A 97 -0.50 7.85 7.09
N PRO A 98 0.21 8.01 8.22
CA PRO A 98 1.64 7.77 8.29
C PRO A 98 2.01 6.35 7.84
N VAL A 99 2.98 6.21 6.94
CA VAL A 99 3.56 4.92 6.54
C VAL A 99 4.91 4.74 7.24
N ARG A 100 4.98 3.81 8.17
CA ARG A 100 6.17 3.49 8.96
C ARG A 100 6.92 2.34 8.32
N LEU A 101 8.21 2.52 8.10
CA LEU A 101 9.12 1.44 7.75
C LEU A 101 9.72 0.86 9.02
N ILE A 102 10.06 -0.42 8.97
CA ILE A 102 10.86 -1.05 10.01
C ILE A 102 12.11 -1.67 9.39
N ASP A 103 13.22 -1.55 10.10
CA ASP A 103 14.55 -2.06 9.75
C ASP A 103 14.63 -3.59 9.79
N GLN A 104 13.68 -4.24 10.45
CA GLN A 104 13.58 -5.69 10.48
C GLN A 104 12.98 -6.27 9.20
N GLN A 105 13.77 -7.08 8.48
CA GLN A 105 13.34 -7.71 7.22
C GLN A 105 12.54 -9.00 7.45
N GLU A 106 12.92 -9.79 8.46
CA GLU A 106 12.35 -11.12 8.76
C GLU A 106 11.22 -11.04 9.80
N THR A 107 10.20 -10.21 9.53
CA THR A 107 9.15 -9.87 10.49
C THR A 107 8.22 -11.04 10.82
N ALA A 108 7.95 -11.91 9.84
CA ALA A 108 7.14 -13.10 10.03
C ALA A 108 7.82 -14.12 10.96
N VAL A 109 9.11 -14.38 10.73
CA VAL A 109 9.90 -15.31 11.56
C VAL A 109 10.07 -14.75 12.96
N LEU A 110 10.36 -13.45 13.08
CA LEU A 110 10.44 -12.77 14.38
C LEU A 110 9.13 -12.90 15.15
N GLY A 111 7.99 -12.63 14.52
CA GLY A 111 6.67 -12.80 15.15
C GLY A 111 6.44 -14.22 15.66
N ALA A 112 6.75 -15.23 14.84
CA ALA A 112 6.64 -16.63 15.24
C ALA A 112 7.54 -16.98 16.44
N ALA A 113 8.78 -16.47 16.46
CA ALA A 113 9.70 -16.66 17.57
C ALA A 113 9.18 -16.02 18.87
N LEU A 114 8.64 -14.80 18.80
CA LEU A 114 8.05 -14.13 19.96
C LEU A 114 6.87 -14.93 20.56
N PHE A 115 6.00 -15.47 19.71
CA PHE A 115 4.92 -16.36 20.16
C PHE A 115 5.46 -17.67 20.76
N ALA A 116 6.55 -18.23 20.22
CA ALA A 116 7.20 -19.41 20.79
C ALA A 116 7.80 -19.14 22.18
N PHE A 117 8.45 -18.00 22.38
CA PHE A 117 8.97 -17.61 23.70
C PHE A 117 7.86 -17.38 24.73
N TYR A 118 6.74 -16.75 24.32
CA TYR A 118 5.54 -16.68 25.15
C TYR A 118 5.04 -18.09 25.53
N GLY A 119 4.88 -18.99 24.55
CA GLY A 119 4.44 -20.36 24.80
C GLY A 119 5.39 -21.17 25.70
N ALA A 120 6.68 -20.84 25.70
CA ALA A 120 7.69 -21.44 26.57
C ALA A 120 7.79 -20.78 27.97
N GLY A 121 6.94 -19.78 28.27
CA GLY A 121 6.86 -19.14 29.58
C GLY A 121 7.93 -18.07 29.84
N PHE A 122 8.67 -17.63 28.82
CA PHE A 122 9.65 -16.54 28.96
C PHE A 122 9.01 -15.15 29.04
N PHE A 123 7.78 -15.03 28.55
CA PHE A 123 6.97 -13.81 28.61
C PHE A 123 5.57 -14.14 29.12
N SER A 124 4.96 -13.20 29.84
CA SER A 124 3.62 -13.30 30.41
C SER A 124 2.52 -13.04 29.38
N SER A 125 2.85 -12.38 28.27
CA SER A 125 1.94 -12.14 27.15
C SER A 125 2.68 -11.94 25.81
N PRO A 126 1.99 -12.09 24.67
CA PRO A 126 2.53 -11.71 23.37
C PRO A 126 2.93 -10.22 23.29
N ASP A 127 2.20 -9.33 23.99
CA ASP A 127 2.52 -7.90 24.04
C ASP A 127 3.83 -7.63 24.78
N GLU A 128 4.09 -8.34 25.88
CA GLU A 128 5.37 -8.26 26.60
C GLU A 128 6.52 -8.74 25.70
N ALA A 129 6.35 -9.89 25.03
CA ALA A 129 7.31 -10.41 24.06
C ALA A 129 7.54 -9.42 22.90
N ARG A 130 6.50 -8.72 22.44
CA ARG A 130 6.63 -7.69 21.41
C ARG A 130 7.39 -6.46 21.92
N SER A 131 7.20 -6.06 23.17
CA SER A 131 7.76 -4.83 23.75
C SER A 131 9.30 -4.83 23.82
N VAL A 132 9.93 -6.00 23.89
CA VAL A 132 11.41 -6.09 23.91
C VAL A 132 12.05 -5.79 22.56
N ILE A 133 11.25 -5.74 21.49
CA ILE A 133 11.72 -5.40 20.15
C ILE A 133 11.55 -3.90 19.90
N ASN A 134 12.68 -3.22 19.72
CA ASN A 134 12.68 -1.84 19.27
C ASN A 134 12.83 -1.79 17.75
N TYR A 135 11.75 -1.44 17.03
CA TYR A 135 11.83 -1.23 15.60
C TYR A 135 12.32 0.19 15.32
N GLN A 136 13.33 0.30 14.46
CA GLN A 136 13.74 1.60 13.91
C GLN A 136 13.32 1.70 12.45
N GLY A 137 13.14 2.91 11.95
CA GLY A 137 12.88 3.12 10.54
C GLY A 137 12.27 4.47 10.24
N ASP A 138 12.27 4.80 8.95
CA ASP A 138 11.72 6.04 8.45
C ASP A 138 10.19 6.03 8.51
N THR A 139 9.61 7.21 8.68
CA THR A 139 8.17 7.42 8.56
C THR A 139 7.90 8.40 7.44
N TYR A 140 6.98 8.03 6.55
CA TYR A 140 6.47 8.88 5.48
C TYR A 140 5.13 9.44 5.93
N GLU A 141 5.09 10.74 6.15
CA GLU A 141 3.87 11.45 6.49
C GLU A 141 3.08 11.80 5.22
N PRO A 142 1.73 11.85 5.29
CA PRO A 142 0.93 12.40 4.20
C PRO A 142 1.38 13.83 3.86
N SER A 143 1.54 14.10 2.57
CA SER A 143 1.94 15.40 2.03
C SER A 143 0.76 16.15 1.42
N ASP A 144 1.01 17.35 0.89
CA ASP A 144 -0.01 18.16 0.20
C ASP A 144 -0.63 17.46 -1.02
N HIS A 145 0.03 16.44 -1.58
CA HIS A 145 -0.54 15.62 -2.65
C HIS A 145 -1.74 14.77 -2.21
N SER A 146 -1.98 14.61 -0.91
CA SER A 146 -3.14 13.87 -0.39
C SER A 146 -4.47 14.39 -0.90
N GLU A 147 -4.59 15.69 -1.20
CA GLU A 147 -5.84 16.25 -1.75
C GLU A 147 -6.09 15.73 -3.16
N ILE A 148 -5.09 15.82 -4.04
CA ILE A 148 -5.15 15.32 -5.42
C ILE A 148 -5.41 13.80 -5.42
N TYR A 149 -4.74 13.07 -4.53
CA TYR A 149 -4.95 11.64 -4.39
C TYR A 149 -6.33 11.25 -3.84
N ARG A 150 -7.00 12.15 -3.11
CA ARG A 150 -8.38 11.94 -2.67
C ARG A 150 -9.34 11.96 -3.84
N GLU A 151 -9.17 12.91 -4.76
CA GLU A 151 -9.95 12.98 -6.00
C GLU A 151 -9.71 11.76 -6.88
N LEU A 152 -8.43 11.43 -7.13
CA LEU A 152 -8.03 10.23 -7.89
C LEU A 152 -8.59 8.93 -7.29
N TYR A 153 -8.70 8.86 -5.96
CA TYR A 153 -9.29 7.69 -5.30
C TYR A 153 -10.80 7.57 -5.56
N GLN A 154 -11.53 8.68 -5.66
CA GLN A 154 -12.95 8.64 -6.02
C GLN A 154 -13.13 8.16 -7.46
N ASP A 155 -12.32 8.67 -8.38
CA ASP A 155 -12.32 8.23 -9.78
C ASP A 155 -11.97 6.75 -9.91
N TYR A 156 -10.99 6.30 -9.12
CA TYR A 156 -10.64 4.89 -9.02
C TYR A 156 -11.84 4.04 -8.56
N LEU A 157 -12.57 4.44 -7.53
CA LEU A 157 -13.75 3.68 -7.09
C LEU A 157 -14.80 3.58 -8.20
N GLY A 158 -15.11 4.68 -8.90
CA GLY A 158 -16.02 4.69 -10.04
C GLY A 158 -15.59 3.70 -11.13
N PHE A 159 -14.32 3.79 -11.53
CA PHE A 159 -13.73 2.93 -12.56
C PHE A 159 -13.81 1.42 -12.25
N PHE A 160 -13.57 1.02 -10.99
CA PHE A 160 -13.66 -0.40 -10.61
C PHE A 160 -15.09 -0.90 -10.45
N HIS A 161 -16.03 -0.03 -10.07
CA HIS A 161 -17.43 -0.41 -9.95
C HIS A 161 -18.06 -0.68 -11.33
N GLU A 162 -17.65 0.06 -12.36
CA GLU A 162 -18.08 -0.17 -13.75
C GLU A 162 -17.52 -1.48 -14.32
N ASN A 163 -16.25 -1.78 -14.06
CA ASN A 163 -15.55 -2.98 -14.56
C ASN A 163 -15.81 -4.26 -13.73
N ARG A 164 -16.69 -4.21 -12.73
CA ARG A 164 -17.12 -5.39 -11.93
C ARG A 164 -18.33 -6.12 -12.53
N ARG A 165 -18.94 -5.61 -13.60
CA ARG A 165 -20.12 -6.20 -14.27
C ARG A 165 -19.74 -7.24 -15.32
#